data_AF-A0A388Q0C2-F1
#
_entry.id   AF-A0A388Q0C2-F1
#
_cell.length_a   1.000
_cell.length_b   1.000
_cell.length_c   1.000
_cell.angle_alpha   90.00
_cell.angle_beta   90.00
_cell.angle_gamma   90.00
#
_symmetry.space_group_name_H-M   'P 1'
#
loop_
_entity.id
_entity.type
_entity.pdbx_description
1 polymer ?
#
loop_
_entity_poly.entity_id
_entity_poly.type
_entity_poly.pdbx_seq_one_letter_code
_entity_poly.pdbx_strand_id
1 'polypeptide(L)'
;MSVGEKIKVNEYSCEGHETKPPARYTEPTLVKKLEELGIGRPSTFASIMQTIQDRGYVAKRGRALVPTFLAFSVTGLLEQPLHKVN
;
A
#
# COMPACT_ATOMS: atom_id res chain seq x y z
N MET A 1 30.53 -32.20 5.52
CA MET A 1 30.71 -30.78 5.85
C MET A 1 31.41 -30.65 7.19
N SER A 2 32.74 -30.71 7.15
CA SER A 2 33.61 -30.38 8.28
C SER A 2 34.32 -29.05 8.02
N VAL A 3 34.73 -28.39 9.10
CA VAL A 3 35.54 -27.16 9.01
C VAL A 3 36.86 -27.51 8.29
N GLY A 4 37.10 -26.85 7.15
CA GLY A 4 38.29 -27.09 6.30
C GLY A 4 38.06 -27.97 5.07
N GLU A 5 36.85 -28.49 4.86
CA GLU A 5 36.48 -29.23 3.66
C GLU A 5 36.48 -28.30 2.42
N LYS A 6 37.30 -28.63 1.40
CA LYS A 6 37.38 -27.84 0.16
C LYS A 6 36.22 -28.23 -0.77
N ILE A 7 35.36 -27.26 -1.07
CA ILE A 7 34.22 -27.45 -1.97
C ILE A 7 34.57 -26.90 -3.36
N LYS A 8 34.37 -27.73 -4.37
CA LYS A 8 34.53 -27.34 -5.78
C LYS A 8 33.23 -26.70 -6.26
N VAL A 9 33.30 -25.45 -6.71
CA VAL A 9 32.16 -24.77 -7.33
C VAL A 9 31.97 -25.37 -8.73
N ASN A 10 30.87 -26.08 -8.93
CA ASN A 10 30.56 -26.70 -10.22
C ASN A 10 29.96 -25.69 -11.21
N GLU A 11 29.20 -24.71 -10.72
CA GLU A 11 28.56 -23.67 -11.52
C GLU A 11 28.37 -22.40 -10.67
N TYR A 12 28.40 -21.24 -11.31
CA TYR A 12 27.99 -19.97 -10.73
C TYR A 12 27.20 -19.16 -11.75
N SER A 13 26.12 -18.51 -11.29
CA SER A 13 25.32 -17.58 -12.08
C SER A 13 25.38 -16.19 -11.47
N CYS A 14 25.44 -15.16 -12.32
CA CYS A 14 25.28 -13.78 -11.91
C CYS A 14 23.83 -13.35 -12.15
N GLU A 15 23.04 -13.23 -11.08
CA GLU A 15 21.66 -12.77 -11.17
C GLU A 15 21.58 -11.26 -10.89
N GLY A 16 20.97 -10.53 -11.82
CA GLY A 16 20.61 -9.13 -11.63
C GLY A 16 19.24 -9.01 -10.97
N HIS A 17 19.12 -8.13 -9.97
CA HIS A 17 17.85 -7.81 -9.33
C HIS A 17 17.54 -6.33 -9.48
N GLU A 18 16.28 -6.03 -9.77
CA GLU A 18 15.74 -4.68 -9.74
C GLU A 18 14.91 -4.47 -8.47
N THR A 19 14.97 -3.25 -7.94
CA THR A 19 14.07 -2.85 -6.86
C THR A 19 12.67 -2.66 -7.42
N LYS A 20 11.70 -3.25 -6.74
CA LYS A 20 10.29 -3.11 -7.09
C LYS A 20 9.69 -1.98 -6.26
N PRO A 21 8.81 -1.16 -6.85
CA PRO A 21 8.06 -0.19 -6.06
C PRO A 21 7.18 -0.92 -5.03
N PRO A 22 6.83 -0.26 -3.92
CA PRO A 22 5.90 -0.82 -2.96
C PRO A 22 4.58 -1.22 -3.63
N ALA A 23 4.07 -2.39 -3.26
CA ALA A 23 2.78 -2.85 -3.75
C ALA A 23 1.66 -1.90 -3.29
N ARG A 24 0.72 -1.60 -4.18
CA ARG A 24 -0.51 -0.88 -3.79
C ARG A 24 -1.32 -1.72 -2.82
N TYR A 25 -2.12 -1.06 -2.00
CA TYR A 25 -3.07 -1.74 -1.13
C TYR A 25 -4.11 -2.51 -1.95
N THR A 26 -4.40 -3.72 -1.49
CA THR A 26 -5.66 -4.43 -1.67
C THR A 26 -6.59 -4.15 -0.48
N GLU A 27 -7.88 -4.49 -0.58
CA GLU A 27 -8.81 -4.33 0.55
C GLU A 27 -8.30 -5.00 1.85
N PRO A 28 -7.87 -6.28 1.86
CA PRO A 28 -7.34 -6.90 3.08
C PRO A 28 -6.13 -6.16 3.67
N THR A 29 -5.20 -5.73 2.81
CA THR A 29 -4.00 -5.02 3.28
C THR A 29 -4.30 -3.61 3.76
N LEU A 30 -5.34 -2.95 3.22
CA LEU A 30 -5.78 -1.66 3.71
C LEU A 30 -6.52 -1.79 5.05
N VAL A 31 -7.37 -2.82 5.21
CA VAL A 31 -8.01 -3.13 6.49
C VAL A 31 -6.96 -3.38 7.56
N LYS A 32 -5.95 -4.21 7.26
CA LYS A 32 -4.82 -4.44 8.17
C LYS A 32 -4.13 -3.13 8.54
N LYS A 33 -3.90 -2.23 7.56
CA LYS A 33 -3.25 -0.96 7.84
C LYS A 33 -4.10 -0.02 8.69
N LEU A 34 -5.41 0.01 8.46
CA LEU A 34 -6.36 0.79 9.27
C LEU A 34 -6.38 0.31 10.73
N GLU A 35 -6.38 -1.01 10.93
CA GLU A 35 -6.30 -1.64 12.26
C GLU A 35 -4.99 -1.29 12.98
N GLU A 36 -3.84 -1.41 12.31
CA GLU A 36 -2.52 -1.03 12.84
C GLU A 36 -2.45 0.44 13.29
N LEU A 37 -3.16 1.33 12.59
CA LEU A 37 -3.23 2.76 12.91
C LEU A 37 -4.33 3.10 13.93
N GLY A 38 -5.12 2.12 14.38
CA GLY A 38 -6.26 2.32 15.29
C GLY A 38 -7.44 3.07 14.66
N ILE A 39 -7.48 3.18 13.32
CA ILE A 39 -8.50 3.90 12.55
C ILE A 39 -9.62 2.92 12.18
N GLY A 40 -10.84 3.19 12.64
CA GLY A 40 -11.99 2.32 12.41
C GLY A 40 -12.02 1.09 13.32
N ARG A 41 -13.02 0.24 13.12
CA ARG A 41 -13.30 -0.99 13.91
C ARG A 41 -13.75 -2.11 12.97
N PRO A 42 -13.79 -3.39 13.41
CA PRO A 42 -14.30 -4.50 12.60
C PRO A 42 -15.67 -4.22 11.97
N SER A 43 -16.54 -3.48 12.66
CA SER A 43 -17.86 -3.08 12.17
C SER A 43 -17.84 -1.96 11.11
N THR A 44 -16.74 -1.21 10.97
CA THR A 44 -16.68 -0.03 10.08
C THR A 44 -15.77 -0.22 8.86
N PHE A 45 -14.93 -1.26 8.81
CA PHE A 45 -14.01 -1.43 7.69
C PHE A 45 -14.74 -1.58 6.34
N ALA A 46 -15.80 -2.38 6.30
CA ALA A 46 -16.61 -2.54 5.09
C ALA A 46 -17.25 -1.21 4.64
N SER A 47 -17.81 -0.43 5.58
CA SER A 47 -18.45 0.84 5.25
C SER A 47 -17.44 1.91 4.82
N ILE A 48 -16.24 1.94 5.41
CA ILE A 48 -15.15 2.81 4.95
C ILE A 48 -14.78 2.47 3.50
N MET A 49 -14.53 1.19 3.20
CA MET A 49 -14.16 0.74 1.85
C MET A 49 -15.25 1.07 0.83
N GLN A 50 -16.51 0.82 1.18
CA GLN A 50 -17.66 1.11 0.32
C GLN A 50 -17.76 2.61 0.06
N THR A 51 -17.67 3.44 1.11
CA THR A 51 -17.82 4.89 1.01
C THR A 51 -16.76 5.54 0.13
N ILE A 52 -15.49 5.16 0.27
CA ILE A 52 -14.41 5.76 -0.54
C ILE A 52 -14.46 5.32 -2.01
N GLN A 53 -15.03 4.14 -2.29
CA GLN A 53 -15.26 3.66 -3.66
C GLN A 53 -16.48 4.35 -4.28
N ASP A 54 -17.61 4.38 -3.59
CA ASP A 54 -18.86 4.96 -4.10
C ASP A 54 -18.75 6.46 -4.35
N ARG A 55 -17.98 7.16 -3.51
CA ARG A 55 -17.72 8.61 -3.71
C ARG A 55 -16.64 8.89 -4.75
N GLY A 56 -16.09 7.86 -5.39
CA GLY A 56 -15.11 8.01 -6.48
C GLY A 56 -13.72 8.46 -6.03
N TYR A 57 -13.37 8.33 -4.74
CA TYR A 57 -12.01 8.62 -4.26
C TYR A 57 -11.04 7.50 -4.62
N VAL A 58 -11.50 6.26 -4.64
CA VAL A 58 -10.67 5.08 -4.94
C VAL A 58 -11.35 4.22 -5.99
N ALA A 59 -10.57 3.77 -6.96
CA ALA A 59 -11.00 2.80 -7.98
C ALA A 59 -10.21 1.49 -7.84
N LYS A 60 -10.88 0.37 -8.15
CA LYS A 60 -10.22 -0.94 -8.24
C LYS A 60 -9.57 -1.13 -9.62
N ARG A 61 -8.31 -1.57 -9.63
CA ARG A 61 -7.64 -2.13 -10.82
C ARG A 61 -7.15 -3.54 -10.49
N GLY A 62 -7.93 -4.54 -10.90
CA GLY A 62 -7.77 -5.89 -10.38
C GLY A 62 -8.00 -5.89 -8.86
N ARG A 63 -7.01 -6.36 -8.10
CA ARG A 63 -7.04 -6.34 -6.62
C ARG A 63 -6.53 -5.04 -6.00
N ALA A 64 -5.86 -4.19 -6.79
CA ALA A 64 -5.25 -2.97 -6.28
C ALA A 64 -6.27 -1.84 -6.15
N LEU A 65 -6.21 -1.13 -5.04
CA LEU A 65 -6.89 0.13 -4.77
C LEU A 65 -6.02 1.28 -5.30
N VAL A 66 -6.59 2.07 -6.20
CA VAL A 66 -5.90 3.18 -6.87
C VAL A 66 -6.63 4.48 -6.56
N PRO A 67 -5.96 5.49 -5.97
CA PRO A 67 -6.58 6.79 -5.77
C PRO A 67 -6.89 7.45 -7.12
N THR A 68 -8.05 8.10 -7.20
CA THR A 68 -8.42 8.91 -8.35
C THR A 68 -7.83 10.32 -8.22
N PHE A 69 -7.88 11.10 -9.30
CA PHE A 69 -7.48 12.51 -9.25
C PHE A 69 -8.28 13.32 -8.21
N LEU A 70 -9.56 12.98 -8.02
CA LEU A 70 -10.41 13.59 -6.99
C LEU A 70 -9.84 13.36 -5.58
N ALA A 71 -9.38 12.15 -5.28
CA ALA A 71 -8.75 11.86 -3.98
C ALA A 71 -7.48 12.69 -3.77
N PHE A 72 -6.61 12.80 -4.77
CA PHE A 72 -5.42 13.65 -4.65
C PHE A 72 -5.78 15.11 -4.39
N SER A 73 -6.79 15.63 -5.09
CA SER A 73 -7.22 17.03 -4.94
C SER A 73 -7.80 17.29 -3.54
N VAL A 74 -8.68 16.42 -3.07
CA VAL A 74 -9.33 16.57 -1.75
C VAL A 74 -8.34 16.33 -0.62
N THR A 75 -7.50 15.30 -0.69
CA THR A 75 -6.45 15.07 0.32
C THR A 75 -5.47 16.24 0.37
N GLY A 76 -5.00 16.74 -0.78
CA GLY A 76 -4.10 17.90 -0.82
C GLY A 76 -4.73 19.15 -0.22
N LEU A 77 -6.03 19.39 -0.45
CA LEU A 77 -6.77 20.49 0.18
C LEU A 77 -6.84 20.35 1.71
N LEU A 78 -7.06 19.14 2.23
CA LEU A 78 -7.20 18.88 3.67
C LEU A 78 -5.86 18.84 4.41
N GLU A 79 -4.79 18.43 3.73
CA GLU A 79 -3.43 18.42 4.27
C GLU A 79 -2.83 19.83 4.34
N GLN A 80 -3.28 20.75 3.48
CA GLN A 80 -2.97 22.16 3.64
C GLN A 80 -3.66 22.69 4.91
N PRO A 81 -2.97 23.49 5.73
CA PRO A 81 -3.64 24.15 6.84
C PRO A 81 -4.70 25.08 6.25
N LEU A 82 -5.97 24.76 6.46
CA LEU A 82 -7.13 25.64 6.23
C LEU A 82 -7.10 26.92 7.10
N HIS A 83 -5.94 27.26 7.69
CA HIS A 83 -5.71 28.27 8.72
C HIS A 83 -4.99 29.54 8.25
N LYS A 84 -4.72 29.71 6.94
CA LYS A 84 -4.26 31.00 6.40
C LYS A 84 -5.34 31.65 5.55
N VAL A 85 -6.50 31.85 6.15
CA VAL A 85 -7.46 32.88 5.75
C VAL A 85 -7.63 33.79 6.97
N ASN A 86 -6.65 34.67 7.18
CA ASN A 86 -6.70 35.87 8.00
C ASN A 86 -5.68 36.84 7.45
#